data_AF-A0A382KA10-F1
#
_entry.id   AF-A0A382KA10-F1
#
_cell.length_a   1.000
_cell.length_b   1.000
_cell.length_c   1.000
_cell.angle_alpha   90.00
_cell.angle_beta   90.00
_cell.angle_gamma   90.00
#
_symmetry.space_group_name_H-M   'P 1'
#
loop_
_entity.id
_entity.type
_entity.pdbx_description
1 polymer ?
#
loop_
_entity_poly.entity_id
_entity_poly.type
_entity_poly.pdbx_seq_one_letter_code
_entity_poly.pdbx_strand_id
1 'polypeptide(L)'
;MAKEVPFKPGESLKYSAEFNLIPVGQAELYVSGIEQIHGKDAYHVSFSAQTKGLANQLFKIRDQIDIWMDSERFFTHRLKKNIQEGSYKKSVDI
;
A
#
# COMPACT_ATOMS: atom_id res chain seq x y z
N MET A 1 -27.66 -3.09 5.25
CA MET A 1 -27.33 -2.26 4.06
C MET A 1 -25.81 -2.24 3.97
N ALA A 2 -25.23 -2.48 2.80
CA ALA A 2 -23.78 -2.33 2.63
C ALA A 2 -23.41 -0.89 3.01
N LYS A 3 -22.50 -0.74 3.96
CA LYS A 3 -22.06 0.57 4.45
C LYS A 3 -21.41 1.31 3.27
N GLU A 4 -21.84 2.54 2.98
CA GLU A 4 -21.20 3.33 1.93
C GLU A 4 -19.73 3.56 2.31
N VAL A 5 -18.83 3.00 1.51
CA VAL A 5 -17.39 3.21 1.61
C VAL A 5 -16.99 4.35 0.66
N PRO A 6 -16.06 5.23 1.05
CA PRO A 6 -15.66 6.38 0.25
C PRO A 6 -14.66 6.01 -0.88
N PHE A 7 -14.60 4.74 -1.27
CA PHE A 7 -13.69 4.21 -2.28
C PHE A 7 -14.35 3.07 -3.05
N LYS A 8 -13.81 2.71 -4.21
CA LYS A 8 -14.26 1.56 -5.01
C LYS A 8 -13.11 0.65 -5.40
N PRO A 9 -13.35 -0.66 -5.63
CA PRO A 9 -12.43 -1.51 -6.37
C PRO A 9 -11.94 -0.84 -7.67
N GLY A 10 -10.63 -0.88 -7.90
CA GLY A 10 -9.96 -0.22 -9.02
C GLY A 10 -9.57 1.24 -8.77
N GLU A 11 -9.95 1.85 -7.63
CA GLU A 11 -9.57 3.21 -7.29
C GLU A 11 -8.11 3.30 -6.82
N SER A 12 -7.42 4.37 -7.22
CA SER A 12 -6.04 4.64 -6.83
C SER A 12 -5.87 6.08 -6.34
N LEU A 13 -5.09 6.23 -5.27
CA LEU A 13 -4.56 7.51 -4.81
C LEU A 13 -3.06 7.52 -5.07
N LYS A 14 -2.61 8.39 -5.97
CA LYS A 14 -1.21 8.51 -6.38
C LYS A 14 -0.59 9.76 -5.77
N TYR A 15 0.55 9.57 -5.11
CA TYR A 15 1.27 10.60 -4.38
C TYR A 15 2.64 10.82 -5.02
N SER A 16 3.07 12.08 -5.04
CA SER A 16 4.43 12.47 -5.39
C SER A 16 5.06 13.17 -4.20
N ALA A 17 6.31 12.86 -3.92
CA ALA A 17 7.10 13.50 -2.86
C ALA A 17 8.20 14.34 -3.49
N GLU A 18 8.35 15.57 -3.00
CA GLU A 18 9.35 16.52 -3.47
C GLU A 18 10.15 17.10 -2.30
N PHE A 19 11.44 17.34 -2.53
CA PHE A 19 12.32 18.07 -1.61
C PHE A 19 12.87 19.29 -2.32
N ASN A 20 12.51 20.50 -1.89
CA ASN A 20 12.88 21.76 -2.56
C ASN A 20 12.60 21.72 -4.08
N LEU A 21 11.39 21.30 -4.48
CA LEU A 21 10.94 21.14 -5.87
C LEU A 21 11.63 20.02 -6.66
N ILE A 22 12.50 19.23 -6.03
CA ILE A 22 13.13 18.07 -6.66
C ILE A 22 12.27 16.84 -6.35
N PRO A 23 11.75 16.12 -7.36
CA PRO A 23 11.01 14.88 -7.14
C PRO A 23 11.91 13.81 -6.51
N VAL A 24 11.56 13.37 -5.30
CA VAL A 24 12.34 12.39 -4.54
C VAL A 24 11.66 11.03 -4.45
N GLY A 25 10.35 10.95 -4.68
CA GLY A 25 9.64 9.68 -4.61
C GLY A 25 8.21 9.72 -5.11
N GLN A 26 7.60 8.55 -5.15
CA GLN A 26 6.18 8.36 -5.40
C GLN A 26 5.63 7.28 -4.49
N ALA A 27 4.33 7.37 -4.22
CA ALA A 27 3.59 6.31 -3.57
C ALA A 27 2.23 6.12 -4.22
N GLU A 28 1.67 4.93 -4.08
CA GLU A 28 0.33 4.61 -4.57
C GLU A 28 -0.40 3.80 -3.51
N LEU A 29 -1.62 4.22 -3.19
CA LEU A 29 -2.61 3.39 -2.52
C LEU A 29 -3.61 2.91 -3.57
N TYR A 30 -3.80 1.60 -3.67
CA TYR A 30 -4.65 0.99 -4.68
C TYR A 30 -5.60 -0.03 -4.06
N VAL A 31 -6.90 0.14 -4.29
CA VAL A 31 -7.92 -0.82 -3.87
C VAL A 31 -8.09 -1.84 -4.97
N SER A 32 -7.36 -2.96 -4.89
CA SER A 32 -7.35 -4.00 -5.92
C SER A 32 -8.72 -4.61 -6.18
N GLY A 33 -9.48 -4.87 -5.10
CA GLY A 33 -10.77 -5.54 -5.19
C GLY A 33 -11.21 -6.17 -3.89
N ILE A 34 -12.18 -7.08 -3.98
CA ILE A 34 -12.63 -7.90 -2.86
C ILE A 34 -12.07 -9.32 -3.08
N GLU A 35 -11.44 -9.85 -2.05
CA GLU A 35 -10.91 -11.20 -1.99
C GLU A 35 -11.41 -11.92 -0.73
N GLN A 36 -11.43 -13.25 -0.76
CA GLN A 36 -11.88 -14.05 0.36
C GLN A 36 -10.70 -14.48 1.25
N ILE A 37 -10.71 -14.07 2.52
CA ILE A 37 -9.75 -14.53 3.54
C ILE A 37 -10.51 -15.34 4.58
N HIS A 38 -10.20 -16.64 4.68
CA HIS A 38 -10.88 -17.58 5.60
C HIS A 38 -12.42 -17.55 5.48
N GLY A 39 -12.93 -17.37 4.26
CA GLY A 39 -14.38 -17.28 3.97
C GLY A 39 -15.03 -15.95 4.38
N LYS A 40 -14.23 -14.91 4.65
CA LYS A 40 -14.68 -13.54 4.87
C LYS A 40 -14.24 -12.63 3.72
N ASP A 41 -15.20 -11.90 3.16
CA ASP A 41 -14.94 -10.91 2.12
C ASP A 41 -14.11 -9.76 2.70
N ALA A 42 -12.97 -9.50 2.08
CA ALA A 42 -12.03 -8.47 2.47
C ALA A 42 -11.63 -7.62 1.27
N TYR A 43 -11.63 -6.30 1.44
CA TYR A 43 -10.99 -5.40 0.50
C TYR A 43 -9.48 -5.65 0.52
N HIS A 44 -8.90 -5.96 -0.64
CA HIS A 44 -7.46 -5.98 -0.83
C HIS A 44 -7.00 -4.56 -1.18
N VAL A 45 -6.32 -3.92 -0.24
CA VAL A 45 -5.72 -2.59 -0.39
C VAL A 45 -4.21 -2.75 -0.39
N SER A 46 -3.57 -2.26 -1.44
CA SER A 46 -2.12 -2.24 -1.57
C SER A 46 -1.59 -0.82 -1.43
N PHE A 47 -0.46 -0.70 -0.75
CA PHE A 47 0.32 0.52 -0.64
C PHE A 47 1.73 0.25 -1.14
N SER A 48 2.18 1.06 -2.10
CA SER A 48 3.56 1.01 -2.59
C SER A 48 4.23 2.37 -2.39
N ALA A 49 5.52 2.35 -2.06
CA ALA A 49 6.34 3.56 -2.00
C ALA A 49 7.73 3.30 -2.58
N GLN A 50 8.23 4.27 -3.34
CA GLN A 50 9.57 4.19 -3.90
C GLN A 50 10.21 5.55 -4.11
N THR A 51 11.52 5.63 -3.87
CA THR A 51 12.31 6.80 -4.25
C THR A 51 12.60 6.84 -5.75
N LYS A 52 12.76 8.05 -6.27
CA LYS A 52 13.04 8.35 -7.69
C LYS A 52 14.32 9.17 -7.85
N GLY A 53 14.83 9.25 -9.08
CA GLY A 53 15.91 10.16 -9.46
C GLY A 53 17.16 10.01 -8.58
N LEU A 54 17.75 11.14 -8.19
CA LEU A 54 18.93 11.19 -7.32
C LEU A 54 18.66 10.62 -5.92
N ALA A 55 17.44 10.80 -5.39
CA ALA A 55 17.07 10.24 -4.09
C ALA A 55 17.15 8.71 -4.09
N ASN A 56 16.87 8.06 -5.22
CA ASN A 56 17.02 6.61 -5.35
C ASN A 56 18.48 6.14 -5.26
N GLN A 57 19.45 6.97 -5.64
CA GLN A 57 20.89 6.66 -5.51
C GLN A 57 21.39 6.90 -4.08
N LEU A 58 20.87 7.93 -3.40
CA LEU A 58 21.23 8.26 -2.02
C LEU A 58 20.57 7.33 -1.00
N PHE A 59 19.27 7.07 -1.17
CA PHE A 59 18.48 6.24 -0.27
C PHE A 59 17.35 5.53 -1.05
N LYS A 60 17.57 4.25 -1.35
CA LYS A 60 16.61 3.45 -2.11
C LYS A 60 15.47 2.95 -1.22
N ILE A 61 14.23 3.31 -1.56
CA ILE A 61 13.01 2.75 -0.94
C ILE A 61 12.27 1.90 -1.98
N ARG A 62 11.86 0.69 -1.63
CA ARG A 62 11.04 -0.23 -2.44
C ARG A 62 10.09 -0.98 -1.54
N ASP A 63 9.05 -0.29 -1.10
CA ASP A 63 8.10 -0.82 -0.14
C ASP A 63 6.82 -1.26 -0.82
N GLN A 64 6.30 -2.39 -0.35
CA GLN A 64 4.99 -2.92 -0.68
C GLN A 64 4.32 -3.37 0.63
N ILE A 65 3.11 -2.89 0.88
CA ILE A 65 2.27 -3.32 1.99
C ILE A 65 0.91 -3.67 1.42
N ASP A 66 0.49 -4.91 1.62
CA ASP A 66 -0.83 -5.40 1.22
C ASP A 66 -1.66 -5.69 2.48
N ILE A 67 -2.89 -5.19 2.49
CA ILE A 67 -3.82 -5.31 3.59
C ILE A 67 -5.11 -5.93 3.04
N TRP A 68 -5.55 -7.03 3.67
CA TRP A 68 -6.89 -7.57 3.46
C TRP A 68 -7.77 -7.09 4.60
N MET A 69 -8.58 -6.09 4.33
CA MET A 69 -9.43 -5.39 5.29
C MET A 69 -10.87 -5.89 5.20
N ASP A 70 -11.43 -6.36 6.31
CA ASP A 70 -12.81 -6.84 6.39
C ASP A 70 -13.81 -5.87 5.73
N SER A 71 -14.68 -6.39 4.87
CA SER A 71 -15.58 -5.56 4.05
C SER A 71 -16.72 -4.89 4.84
N GLU A 72 -17.02 -5.34 6.07
CA GLU A 72 -18.11 -4.81 6.89
C GLU A 72 -17.61 -3.95 8.06
N ARG A 73 -16.58 -4.45 8.76
CA ARG A 73 -16.07 -3.90 10.02
C ARG A 73 -14.66 -3.29 9.89
N PHE A 74 -14.01 -3.43 8.75
CA PHE A 74 -12.71 -2.82 8.43
C PHE A 74 -11.52 -3.20 9.32
N PHE A 75 -11.59 -4.30 10.08
CA PHE A 75 -10.42 -4.84 10.75
C PHE A 75 -9.56 -5.64 9.75
N THR A 76 -8.28 -5.82 10.05
CA THR A 76 -7.35 -6.52 9.17
C THR A 76 -7.45 -8.03 9.37
N HIS A 77 -7.73 -8.77 8.29
CA HIS A 77 -7.67 -10.23 8.26
C HIS A 77 -6.28 -10.76 7.93
N ARG A 78 -5.53 -10.02 7.10
CA ARG A 78 -4.15 -10.36 6.71
C ARG A 78 -3.36 -9.10 6.39
N LEU A 79 -2.08 -9.11 6.74
CA LEU A 79 -1.11 -8.05 6.50
C LEU A 79 0.17 -8.64 5.94
N LYS A 80 0.48 -8.28 4.69
CA LYS A 80 1.75 -8.61 4.05
C LYS A 80 2.59 -7.35 3.90
N LYS A 81 3.85 -7.41 4.31
CA LYS A 81 4.81 -6.29 4.20
C LYS A 81 6.07 -6.80 3.54
N ASN A 82 6.55 -6.07 2.56
CA ASN A 82 7.88 -6.20 1.98
C ASN A 82 8.50 -4.81 1.95
N ILE A 83 9.33 -4.51 2.95
CA ILE A 83 9.96 -3.20 3.15
C ILE A 83 11.44 -3.32 2.79
N GLN A 84 11.92 -2.38 1.99
CA GLN A 84 13.32 -2.28 1.56
C GLN A 84 13.74 -0.81 1.53
N GLU A 85 14.42 -0.36 2.58
CA GLU A 85 14.78 1.03 2.80
C GLU A 85 16.28 1.13 3.10
N GLY A 86 17.09 1.35 2.06
CA GLY A 86 18.55 1.34 2.18
C GLY A 86 19.05 -0.03 2.68
N SER A 87 19.62 -0.06 3.89
CA SER A 87 20.08 -1.29 4.54
C SER A 87 18.98 -2.01 5.33
N TYR A 88 17.87 -1.34 5.62
CA TYR A 88 16.74 -1.91 6.35
C TYR A 88 15.89 -2.79 5.43
N LYS A 89 15.56 -4.00 5.90
CA LYS A 89 14.68 -4.93 5.21
C LYS A 89 13.75 -5.60 6.20
N LYS A 90 12.47 -5.71 5.86
CA LYS A 90 11.48 -6.43 6.67
C LYS A 90 10.45 -7.11 5.78
N SER A 91 10.28 -8.40 6.00
CA SER A 91 9.23 -9.22 5.36
C SER A 91 8.31 -9.76 6.44
N VAL A 92 7.01 -9.55 6.30
CA VAL A 92 5.96 -10.03 7.22
C VAL A 92 4.80 -10.53 6.39
N ASP A 93 4.18 -11.63 6.82
CA ASP A 93 2.92 -12.14 6.30
C ASP A 93 2.17 -12.78 7.47
N ILE A 94 1.16 -12.08 7.99
CA ILE A 94 0.39 -12.45 9.19
C ILE A 94 -1.10 -12.23 8.99
#